data_AF-G2QM01-F1
#
_entry.id   AF-G2QM01-F1
#
_cell.length_a   1.000
_cell.length_b   1.000
_cell.length_c   1.000
_cell.angle_alpha   90.00
_cell.angle_beta   90.00
_cell.angle_gamma   90.00
#
_symmetry.space_group_name_H-M   'P 1'
#
loop_
_entity.id
_entity.type
_entity.pdbx_description
1 polymer ?
#
loop_
_entity_poly.entity_id
_entity_poly.type
_entity_poly.pdbx_seq_one_letter_code
_entity_poly.pdbx_strand_id
1 'polypeptide(L)'
;MVSKDNRGFLIDLDLAIKEQRISASGAKGKTGTRAFMAIGALLGEQHSFMHDLESFFWVLFWICIHCNGPGKGRVVAEFDKWNYADTKELATLKKRAGI
;
A
#
# COMPACT_ATOMS: atom_id res chain seq x y z
N MET A 1 5.12 6.97 -10.72
CA MET A 1 4.95 8.13 -11.63
C MET A 1 4.55 7.64 -13.02
N VAL A 2 3.75 8.42 -13.77
CA VAL A 2 3.35 8.06 -15.15
C VAL A 2 3.97 9.06 -16.12
N SER A 3 4.68 8.55 -17.11
CA SER A 3 5.29 9.32 -18.20
C SER A 3 4.26 9.69 -19.27
N LYS A 4 4.56 10.70 -20.11
CA LYS A 4 3.68 11.20 -21.19
C LYS A 4 3.28 10.14 -22.21
N ASP A 5 4.06 9.07 -22.32
CA ASP A 5 3.81 7.91 -23.18
C ASP A 5 3.02 6.78 -22.48
N ASN A 6 2.36 7.10 -21.36
CA ASN A 6 1.56 6.19 -20.56
C ASN A 6 2.36 5.00 -19.98
N ARG A 7 3.68 5.15 -19.85
CA ARG A 7 4.54 4.20 -19.11
C ARG A 7 4.60 4.58 -17.64
N GLY A 8 4.39 3.60 -16.77
CA GLY A 8 4.58 3.74 -15.33
C GLY A 8 6.03 3.44 -14.93
N PHE A 9 6.57 4.22 -13.99
CA PHE A 9 7.81 3.90 -13.30
C PHE A 9 7.59 3.93 -11.78
N LEU A 10 8.13 2.94 -11.08
CA LEU A 10 8.12 2.85 -9.63
C LEU A 10 9.16 3.81 -9.06
N ILE A 11 8.71 4.69 -8.17
CA ILE A 11 9.57 5.63 -7.45
C ILE A 11 9.57 5.26 -5.97
N ASP A 12 10.54 5.76 -5.22
CA ASP A 12 10.71 5.57 -3.77
C ASP A 12 11.03 4.13 -3.32
N LEU A 13 11.22 3.17 -4.26
CA LEU A 13 11.66 1.82 -3.93
C LEU A 13 13.12 1.78 -3.46
N ASP A 14 13.91 2.77 -3.86
CA ASP A 14 15.27 3.00 -3.38
C ASP A 14 15.33 3.33 -1.87
N LEU A 15 14.22 3.81 -1.29
CA LEU A 15 14.07 4.02 0.15
C LEU A 15 13.63 2.76 0.91
N ALA A 16 13.28 1.67 0.21
CA ALA A 16 12.94 0.36 0.78
C ALA A 16 14.19 -0.46 1.15
N ILE A 17 15.24 0.21 1.63
CA ILE A 17 16.44 -0.41 2.18
C ILE A 17 16.44 -0.25 3.69
N LYS A 18 17.17 -1.11 4.40
CA LYS A 18 17.25 -1.07 5.86
C LYS A 18 18.01 0.18 6.32
N GLU A 19 17.30 1.27 6.56
CA GLU A 19 17.85 2.46 7.22
C GLU A 19 17.74 2.34 8.74
N GLN A 20 18.73 2.85 9.47
CA GLN A 20 18.64 3.07 10.92
C GLN A 20 17.74 4.29 11.19
N ARG A 21 16.43 4.15 10.99
CA ARG A 21 15.48 5.20 11.40
C ARG A 21 15.40 5.21 12.93
N ILE A 22 15.88 6.30 13.54
CA ILE A 22 15.98 6.46 14.99
C ILE A 22 14.57 6.55 15.62
N SER A 23 13.58 7.12 14.92
CA SER A 23 12.18 7.15 15.36
C SER A 23 11.23 7.50 14.22
N ALA A 24 9.92 7.23 14.40
CA ALA A 24 8.87 7.72 13.51
C ALA A 24 8.76 9.26 13.62
N SER A 25 8.36 9.94 12.55
CA SER A 25 8.37 11.41 12.43
C SER A 25 7.41 12.17 13.36
N GLY A 26 6.77 11.51 14.33
CA GLY A 26 5.83 12.14 15.25
C GLY A 26 4.54 12.67 14.60
N ALA A 27 4.28 12.30 13.33
CA ALA A 27 3.08 12.70 12.62
C ALA A 27 1.84 12.19 13.36
N LYS A 28 0.92 13.10 13.70
CA LYS A 28 -0.32 12.79 14.45
C LYS A 28 -1.31 11.89 13.69
N GLY A 29 -1.07 11.61 12.41
CA GLY A 29 -1.88 10.73 11.58
C GLY A 29 -1.01 9.85 10.68
N LYS A 30 -1.50 8.65 10.37
CA LYS A 30 -0.91 7.77 9.35
C LYS A 30 -1.15 8.41 7.98
N THR A 31 -0.08 8.85 7.34
CA THR A 31 -0.08 9.42 5.99
C THR A 31 0.19 8.32 4.96
N GLY A 32 -0.58 8.27 3.88
CA GLY A 32 -0.46 7.28 2.81
C GLY A 32 -1.82 6.76 2.34
N THR A 33 -1.84 6.09 1.18
CA THR A 33 -3.05 5.43 0.67
C THR A 33 -3.29 4.14 1.46
N ARG A 34 -4.33 4.11 2.29
CA ARG A 34 -4.62 3.04 3.26
C ARG A 34 -4.59 1.64 2.65
N ALA A 35 -5.20 1.47 1.48
CA ALA A 35 -5.24 0.19 0.76
C ALA A 35 -3.84 -0.40 0.52
N PHE A 36 -2.81 0.43 0.41
CA PHE A 36 -1.43 0.00 0.14
C PHE A 36 -0.56 -0.08 1.39
N MET A 37 -1.03 0.33 2.57
CA MET A 37 -0.23 0.24 3.79
C MET A 37 -0.05 -1.20 4.27
N ALA A 38 1.17 -1.57 4.64
CA ALA A 38 1.48 -2.83 5.31
C ALA A 38 0.69 -3.04 6.60
N ILE A 39 0.39 -4.30 6.96
CA ILE A 39 -0.37 -4.65 8.17
C ILE A 39 0.34 -4.15 9.43
N GLY A 40 1.65 -4.39 9.55
CA GLY A 40 2.44 -3.90 10.69
C GLY A 40 2.39 -2.37 10.81
N ALA A 41 2.53 -1.66 9.69
CA ALA A 41 2.38 -0.21 9.63
C ALA A 41 0.96 0.26 10.04
N LEU A 42 -0.10 -0.47 9.68
CA LEU A 42 -1.48 -0.22 10.12
C LEU A 42 -1.69 -0.50 11.62
N LEU A 43 -0.87 -1.35 12.23
CA LEU A 43 -0.88 -1.61 13.68
C LEU A 43 0.08 -0.73 14.48
N GLY A 44 0.89 0.09 13.80
CA GLY A 44 1.80 1.04 14.44
C GLY A 44 3.19 0.47 14.72
N GLU A 45 3.56 -0.64 14.07
CA GLU A 45 4.94 -1.12 14.06
C GLU A 45 5.87 -0.08 13.42
N GLN A 46 7.12 -0.07 13.88
CA GLN A 46 8.13 0.81 13.31
C GLN A 46 8.35 0.48 11.84
N HIS A 47 8.44 1.52 11.01
CA HIS A 47 8.69 1.39 9.58
C HIS A 47 9.93 0.51 9.33
N SER A 48 9.82 -0.42 8.39
CA SER A 48 10.90 -1.33 8.00
C SER A 48 10.79 -1.63 6.52
N PHE A 49 11.88 -2.07 5.89
CA PHE A 49 11.87 -2.42 4.47
C PHE A 49 10.84 -3.51 4.13
N MET A 50 10.52 -4.41 5.08
CA MET A 50 9.48 -5.42 4.90
C MET A 50 8.10 -4.78 4.70
N HIS A 51 7.84 -3.66 5.34
CA HIS A 51 6.60 -2.89 5.14
C HIS A 51 6.54 -2.27 3.75
N ASP A 52 7.66 -1.82 3.18
CA ASP A 52 7.71 -1.30 1.82
C ASP A 52 7.46 -2.42 0.79
N LEU A 53 8.02 -3.62 1.00
CA LEU A 53 7.75 -4.80 0.18
C LEU A 53 6.29 -5.25 0.25
N GLU A 54 5.72 -5.32 1.46
CA GLU A 54 4.29 -5.64 1.63
C GLU A 54 3.41 -4.59 0.96
N SER A 55 3.75 -3.31 1.08
CA SER A 55 3.03 -2.22 0.42
C SER A 55 3.10 -2.33 -1.10
N PHE A 56 4.27 -2.67 -1.65
CA PHE A 56 4.44 -2.94 -3.07
C PHE A 56 3.58 -4.12 -3.55
N PHE A 57 3.54 -5.20 -2.77
CA PHE A 57 2.65 -6.34 -3.04
C PHE A 57 1.18 -5.88 -3.13
N TRP A 58 0.70 -5.06 -2.19
CA TRP A 58 -0.67 -4.55 -2.22
C TRP A 58 -0.98 -3.68 -3.44
N VAL A 59 0.00 -2.95 -3.97
CA VAL A 59 -0.15 -2.21 -5.25
C VAL A 59 -0.31 -3.16 -6.43
N LEU A 60 0.51 -4.22 -6.52
CA LEU A 60 0.38 -5.23 -7.58
C LEU A 60 -0.97 -5.93 -7.51
N PHE A 61 -1.36 -6.36 -6.31
CA PHE A 61 -2.67 -6.95 -6.05
C PHE A 61 -3.78 -6.02 -6.56
N TRP A 62 -3.75 -4.75 -6.17
CA TRP A 62 -4.73 -3.74 -6.58
C TRP A 62 -4.83 -3.59 -8.09
N ILE A 63 -3.70 -3.54 -8.79
CA ILE A 63 -3.67 -3.47 -10.26
C ILE A 63 -4.34 -4.72 -10.86
N CYS A 64 -4.00 -5.92 -10.40
CA CYS A 64 -4.57 -7.17 -10.93
C CYS A 64 -6.10 -7.24 -10.79
N ILE A 65 -6.65 -6.72 -9.70
CA ILE A 65 -8.09 -6.77 -9.45
C ILE A 65 -8.84 -5.58 -10.07
N HIS A 66 -8.22 -4.39 -10.18
CA HIS A 66 -8.88 -3.15 -10.63
C HIS A 66 -8.54 -2.74 -12.06
N CYS A 67 -7.64 -3.42 -12.76
CA CYS A 67 -7.22 -3.04 -14.11
C CYS A 67 -7.42 -4.20 -15.09
N ASN A 68 -8.30 -4.01 -16.09
CA ASN A 68 -8.51 -4.96 -17.20
C ASN A 68 -7.61 -4.64 -18.40
N GLY A 69 -6.67 -3.69 -18.27
CA GLY A 69 -5.78 -3.23 -19.33
C GLY A 69 -5.65 -1.71 -19.38
N PRO A 70 -4.84 -1.17 -20.31
CA PRO A 70 -4.58 0.26 -20.41
C PRO A 70 -5.88 1.08 -20.52
N GLY A 71 -6.07 2.03 -19.61
CA GLY A 71 -7.27 2.89 -19.57
C GLY A 71 -8.57 2.19 -19.17
N LYS A 72 -8.54 0.89 -18.87
CA LYS A 72 -9.71 0.07 -18.51
C LYS A 72 -9.70 -0.28 -17.02
N GLY A 73 -9.86 0.75 -16.19
CA GLY A 73 -10.10 0.56 -14.76
C GLY A 73 -11.47 -0.06 -14.51
N ARG A 74 -11.57 -0.94 -13.52
CA ARG A 74 -12.83 -1.41 -12.92
C ARG A 74 -12.72 -1.23 -11.42
N VAL A 75 -13.86 -0.98 -10.75
CA VAL A 75 -13.92 -0.91 -9.29
C VAL A 75 -14.44 -2.25 -8.77
N VAL A 76 -13.64 -2.93 -7.94
CA VAL A 76 -14.11 -4.13 -7.23
C VAL A 76 -14.48 -3.68 -5.82
N ALA A 77 -15.79 -3.51 -5.58
CA ALA A 77 -16.32 -2.89 -4.36
C ALA A 77 -15.79 -3.50 -3.06
N GLU A 78 -15.55 -4.83 -3.05
CA GLU A 78 -14.97 -5.52 -1.90
C GLU A 78 -13.59 -4.97 -1.50
N PHE A 79 -12.76 -4.57 -2.46
CA PHE A 79 -11.42 -4.06 -2.22
C PHE A 79 -11.39 -2.54 -2.19
N ASP A 80 -12.33 -1.87 -2.86
CA ASP A 80 -12.47 -0.41 -2.78
C ASP A 80 -12.71 0.08 -1.35
N LYS A 81 -13.44 -0.71 -0.54
CA LYS A 81 -13.66 -0.42 0.89
C LYS A 81 -12.36 -0.26 1.69
N TRP A 82 -11.23 -0.82 1.23
CA TRP A 82 -9.95 -0.71 1.91
C TRP A 82 -9.41 0.73 1.96
N ASN A 83 -9.87 1.60 1.05
CA ASN A 83 -9.53 3.03 1.09
C ASN A 83 -10.18 3.76 2.28
N TYR A 84 -11.28 3.23 2.80
CA TYR A 84 -12.14 3.91 3.77
C TYR A 84 -12.19 3.23 5.13
N ALA A 85 -11.87 1.92 5.19
CA ALA A 85 -11.83 1.15 6.42
C ALA A 85 -10.88 1.79 7.47
N ASP A 86 -11.23 1.62 8.74
CA ASP A 86 -10.32 1.99 9.83
C ASP A 86 -9.10 1.06 9.86
N THR A 87 -8.05 1.47 10.57
CA THR A 87 -6.77 0.74 10.53
C THR A 87 -6.85 -0.68 11.08
N LYS A 88 -7.70 -0.94 12.09
CA LYS A 88 -7.86 -2.27 12.68
C LYS A 88 -8.72 -3.17 11.80
N GLU A 89 -9.80 -2.62 11.26
CA GLU A 89 -10.64 -3.31 10.29
C GLU A 89 -9.83 -3.70 9.06
N LEU A 90 -9.08 -2.76 8.48
CA LEU A 90 -8.26 -3.01 7.29
C LEU A 90 -7.18 -4.06 7.54
N ALA A 91 -6.49 -4.01 8.69
CA ALA A 91 -5.52 -5.04 9.06
C ALA A 91 -6.18 -6.44 9.14
N THR A 92 -7.42 -6.51 9.65
CA THR A 92 -8.18 -7.76 9.73
C THR A 92 -8.59 -8.27 8.35
N LEU A 93 -9.06 -7.38 7.47
CA LEU A 93 -9.43 -7.70 6.09
C LEU A 93 -8.23 -8.26 5.31
N LYS A 94 -7.06 -7.63 5.44
CA LYS A 94 -5.82 -8.08 4.78
C LYS A 94 -5.37 -9.46 5.28
N LYS A 95 -5.41 -9.71 6.60
CA LYS A 95 -5.12 -11.04 7.17
C LYS A 95 -6.07 -12.14 6.67
N ARG A 96 -7.34 -11.81 6.46
CA ARG A 96 -8.35 -12.75 5.92
C ARG A 96 -8.20 -13.00 4.42
N ALA A 97 -7.61 -12.07 3.68
CA ALA A 97 -7.35 -12.24 2.25
C ALA A 97 -6.33 -13.36 1.96
N GLY A 98 -5.69 -13.93 2.98
CA GLY A 98 -5.04 -15.24 2.91
C GLY A 98 -3.76 -15.25 2.08
N ILE A 99 -2.87 -14.30 2.35
CA ILE A 99 -1.50 -14.24 1.81
C ILE A 99 -0.55 -14.11 2.98
#